data_AF-A0A2T7C927-F1
#
_entry.id   AF-A0A2T7C927-F1
#
_cell.length_a   1.000
_cell.length_b   1.000
_cell.length_c   1.000
_cell.angle_alpha   90.00
_cell.angle_beta   90.00
_cell.angle_gamma   90.00
#
_symmetry.space_group_name_H-M   'P 1'
#
loop_
_entity.id
_entity.type
_entity.pdbx_description
1 polymer ?
#
loop_
_entity_poly.entity_id
_entity_poly.type
_entity_poly.pdbx_seq_one_letter_code
_entity_poly.pdbx_strand_id
1 'polypeptide(L)'
;MDVTLEYVESVLLRDYGTQMTEKEVEAFKVATVLYGDTYFIARKGAKASINQEMYKIITETESIPHLNWCGYVLGILLHSAKRVQRSLASGNKTVTLDGCLSFWVVFYLDNVNFGAMAANQTLLPCIVDYPYGLVKKLVRDDKVKTTGARMTLYGCNKLRPKETVIYSRSTDLKGRGSRLAQNLQVWGLHSVLK
;
A
#
# COMPACT_ATOMS: atom_id res chain seq x y z
N MET A 1 -5.38 0.84 -29.62
CA MET A 1 -6.62 1.20 -28.91
C MET A 1 -6.23 1.31 -27.45
N ASP A 2 -6.23 2.53 -26.91
CA ASP A 2 -5.83 2.75 -25.52
C ASP A 2 -6.99 2.29 -24.63
N VAL A 3 -6.73 1.30 -23.78
CA VAL A 3 -7.72 0.83 -22.80
C VAL A 3 -7.91 1.91 -21.74
N THR A 4 -9.14 2.39 -21.60
CA THR A 4 -9.52 3.40 -20.61
C THR A 4 -10.07 2.76 -19.34
N LEU A 5 -10.19 3.56 -18.29
CA LEU A 5 -10.76 3.10 -17.03
C LEU A 5 -12.26 2.78 -17.19
N GLU A 6 -12.98 3.59 -17.96
CA GLU A 6 -14.39 3.36 -18.27
C GLU A 6 -14.59 2.03 -19.01
N TYR A 7 -13.68 1.68 -19.92
CA TYR A 7 -13.73 0.38 -20.60
C TYR A 7 -13.51 -0.78 -19.61
N VAL A 8 -12.48 -0.69 -18.75
CA VAL A 8 -12.21 -1.69 -17.71
C VAL A 8 -13.42 -1.87 -16.80
N GLU A 9 -14.03 -0.78 -16.34
CA GLU A 9 -15.24 -0.82 -15.52
C GLU A 9 -16.42 -1.47 -16.26
N SER A 10 -16.60 -1.15 -17.55
CA SER A 10 -17.66 -1.76 -18.35
C SER A 10 -17.50 -3.27 -18.51
N VAL A 11 -16.27 -3.78 -18.57
CA VAL A 11 -15.99 -5.23 -18.56
C VAL A 11 -16.39 -5.80 -17.19
N LEU A 12 -15.92 -5.20 -16.10
CA LEU A 12 -16.17 -5.70 -14.75
C LEU A 12 -17.64 -5.68 -14.32
N LEU A 13 -18.40 -4.68 -14.79
CA LEU A 13 -19.80 -4.46 -14.43
C LEU A 13 -20.78 -5.10 -15.43
N ARG A 14 -20.28 -5.73 -16.49
CA ARG A 14 -21.13 -6.37 -17.49
C ARG A 14 -21.94 -7.49 -16.85
N ASP A 15 -23.19 -7.65 -17.29
CA ASP A 15 -23.97 -8.85 -17.00
C ASP A 15 -23.54 -9.96 -17.96
N TYR A 16 -22.93 -11.01 -17.41
CA TYR A 16 -22.45 -12.17 -18.17
C TYR A 16 -23.50 -13.29 -18.23
N GLY A 17 -24.68 -13.11 -17.63
CA GLY A 17 -25.67 -14.17 -17.51
C GLY A 17 -25.19 -15.32 -16.61
N THR A 18 -25.47 -16.55 -17.02
CA THR A 18 -25.19 -17.74 -16.18
C THR A 18 -23.75 -18.25 -16.29
N GLN A 19 -23.06 -18.04 -17.41
CA GLN A 19 -21.70 -18.49 -17.64
C GLN A 19 -20.95 -17.55 -18.57
N MET A 20 -19.67 -17.31 -18.25
CA MET A 20 -18.76 -16.57 -19.13
C MET A 20 -18.13 -17.53 -20.15
N THR A 21 -17.93 -17.06 -21.38
CA THR A 21 -17.05 -17.72 -22.35
C THR A 21 -15.57 -17.57 -21.93
N GLU A 22 -14.67 -18.38 -22.51
CA GLU A 22 -13.23 -18.32 -22.19
C GLU A 22 -12.64 -16.91 -22.39
N LYS A 23 -12.95 -16.26 -23.51
CA LYS A 23 -12.50 -14.88 -23.81
C LYS A 23 -13.03 -13.87 -22.79
N GLU A 24 -14.23 -14.10 -22.30
CA GLU A 24 -14.88 -13.24 -21.32
C GLU A 24 -14.26 -13.40 -19.94
N VAL A 25 -13.88 -14.63 -19.57
CA VAL A 25 -13.09 -14.93 -18.38
C VAL A 25 -11.72 -14.26 -18.46
N GLU A 26 -11.01 -14.37 -19.58
CA GLU A 26 -9.72 -13.73 -19.79
C GLU A 26 -9.81 -12.20 -19.66
N ALA A 27 -10.78 -11.59 -20.35
CA ALA A 27 -11.02 -10.16 -20.27
C ALA A 27 -11.36 -9.71 -18.84
N PHE A 28 -12.17 -10.48 -18.12
CA PHE A 28 -12.52 -10.19 -16.73
C PHE A 28 -11.31 -10.28 -15.79
N LYS A 29 -10.47 -11.32 -15.94
CA LYS A 29 -9.21 -11.47 -15.17
C LYS A 29 -8.29 -10.27 -15.40
N VAL A 30 -8.07 -9.88 -16.65
CA VAL A 30 -7.25 -8.71 -17.02
C VAL A 30 -7.83 -7.42 -16.46
N ALA A 31 -9.13 -7.18 -16.66
CA ALA A 31 -9.81 -5.99 -16.14
C ALA A 31 -9.72 -5.90 -14.61
N THR A 32 -9.83 -7.03 -13.91
CA THR A 32 -9.72 -7.10 -12.44
C THR A 32 -8.34 -6.65 -11.97
N VAL A 33 -7.28 -7.15 -12.61
CA VAL A 33 -5.91 -6.76 -12.27
C VAL A 33 -5.68 -5.27 -12.55
N LEU A 34 -6.10 -4.76 -13.71
CA LEU A 34 -5.90 -3.36 -14.08
C LEU A 34 -6.65 -2.41 -13.13
N TYR A 35 -7.88 -2.76 -12.77
CA TYR A 35 -8.67 -2.01 -11.82
C TYR A 35 -8.04 -2.03 -10.42
N GLY A 36 -7.62 -3.22 -9.97
CA GLY A 36 -6.89 -3.42 -8.73
C GLY A 36 -5.60 -2.59 -8.67
N ASP A 37 -4.83 -2.58 -9.76
CA ASP A 37 -3.60 -1.82 -9.85
C ASP A 37 -3.83 -0.31 -9.75
N THR A 38 -4.83 0.17 -10.50
CA THR A 38 -5.16 1.59 -10.61
C THR A 38 -5.61 2.19 -9.27
N TYR A 39 -6.44 1.46 -8.52
CA TYR A 39 -7.04 1.98 -7.29
C TYR A 39 -6.31 1.58 -6.01
N PHE A 40 -5.66 0.41 -6.00
CA PHE A 40 -5.14 -0.17 -4.76
C PHE A 40 -3.62 -0.37 -4.76
N ILE A 41 -3.02 -0.87 -5.85
CA ILE A 41 -1.60 -1.31 -5.80
C ILE A 41 -0.65 -0.19 -6.21
N ALA A 42 -0.84 0.38 -7.40
CA ALA A 42 0.04 1.37 -8.01
C ALA A 42 -0.65 2.72 -8.19
N ARG A 43 -1.57 3.09 -7.27
CA ARG A 43 -2.27 4.37 -7.35
C ARG A 43 -1.27 5.51 -7.48
N LYS A 44 -1.30 6.21 -8.62
CA LYS A 44 -0.44 7.35 -8.94
C LYS A 44 -1.26 8.62 -8.91
N GLY A 45 -0.90 9.55 -8.03
CA GLY A 45 -1.56 10.85 -7.93
C GLY A 45 -3.04 10.78 -7.52
N ALA A 46 -3.72 11.90 -7.72
CA ALA A 46 -5.11 12.08 -7.28
C ALA A 46 -6.12 11.38 -8.20
N LYS A 47 -5.88 11.40 -9.52
CA LYS A 47 -6.77 10.83 -10.54
C LYS A 47 -6.29 9.42 -10.91
N ALA A 48 -7.21 8.45 -10.80
CA ALA A 48 -6.99 7.08 -11.25
C ALA A 48 -6.70 7.05 -12.76
N SER A 49 -5.65 6.31 -13.15
CA SER A 49 -5.32 6.05 -14.56
C SER A 49 -4.75 4.66 -14.72
N ILE A 50 -5.08 4.02 -15.84
CA ILE A 50 -4.59 2.68 -16.19
C ILE A 50 -3.07 2.71 -16.32
N ASN A 51 -2.41 1.83 -15.57
CA ASN A 51 -0.98 1.61 -15.67
C ASN A 51 -0.67 0.74 -16.88
N GLN A 52 -0.32 1.36 -18.00
CA GLN A 52 -0.03 0.66 -19.26
C GLN A 52 1.13 -0.35 -19.14
N GLU A 53 2.04 -0.16 -18.18
CA GLU A 53 3.12 -1.12 -17.92
C GLU A 53 2.60 -2.45 -17.37
N MET A 54 1.39 -2.48 -16.79
CA MET A 54 0.78 -3.71 -16.28
C MET A 54 0.55 -4.73 -17.40
N TYR A 55 0.24 -4.30 -18.63
CA TYR A 55 0.05 -5.21 -19.77
C TYR A 55 1.27 -6.06 -20.09
N LYS A 56 2.48 -5.55 -19.79
CA LYS A 56 3.73 -6.30 -19.98
C LYS A 56 3.94 -7.38 -18.91
N ILE A 57 3.17 -7.31 -17.82
CA ILE A 57 3.23 -8.23 -16.68
C ILE A 57 2.16 -9.30 -16.82
N ILE A 58 0.95 -8.95 -17.27
CA ILE A 58 -0.18 -9.87 -17.44
C ILE A 58 -0.29 -10.43 -18.88
N THR A 59 0.83 -10.83 -19.47
CA THR A 59 0.89 -11.35 -20.84
C THR A 59 0.08 -12.63 -21.03
N GLU A 60 0.00 -13.46 -19.97
CA GLU A 60 -0.76 -14.70 -19.93
C GLU A 60 -1.70 -14.68 -18.73
N THR A 61 -3.01 -14.77 -18.96
CA THR A 61 -4.04 -14.69 -17.93
C THR A 61 -3.93 -15.81 -16.89
N GLU A 62 -3.48 -17.00 -17.30
CA GLU A 62 -3.27 -18.14 -16.40
C GLU A 62 -2.04 -17.98 -15.51
N SER A 63 -1.10 -17.10 -15.86
CA SER A 63 0.06 -16.80 -15.02
C SER A 63 -0.27 -15.82 -13.88
N ILE A 64 -1.38 -15.07 -13.97
CA ILE A 64 -1.79 -14.02 -13.03
C ILE A 64 -1.71 -14.48 -11.56
N PRO A 65 -2.24 -15.66 -11.17
CA PRO A 65 -2.18 -16.12 -9.78
C PRO A 65 -0.75 -16.45 -9.30
N HIS A 66 0.17 -16.71 -10.22
CA HIS A 66 1.55 -17.11 -9.93
C HIS A 66 2.55 -15.94 -9.95
N LEU A 67 2.10 -14.75 -10.35
CA LEU A 67 2.92 -13.54 -10.31
C LEU A 67 3.26 -13.17 -8.87
N ASN A 68 4.49 -12.65 -8.67
CA ASN A 68 4.92 -12.14 -7.38
C ASN A 68 4.33 -10.74 -7.09
N TRP A 69 3.04 -10.70 -6.79
CA TRP A 69 2.30 -9.47 -6.46
C TRP A 69 2.92 -8.72 -5.27
N CYS A 70 3.39 -9.44 -4.26
CA CYS A 70 4.06 -8.84 -3.11
C CYS A 70 5.33 -8.09 -3.53
N GLY A 71 6.17 -8.73 -4.34
CA GLY A 71 7.38 -8.11 -4.89
C GLY A 71 7.07 -6.88 -5.74
N TYR A 72 6.03 -6.95 -6.56
CA TYR A 72 5.53 -5.82 -7.36
C TYR A 72 5.10 -4.64 -6.49
N VAL A 73 4.24 -4.87 -5.48
CA VAL A 73 3.78 -3.86 -4.52
C VAL A 73 4.98 -3.24 -3.79
N LEU A 74 5.89 -4.06 -3.27
CA LEU A 74 7.09 -3.59 -2.56
C LEU A 74 8.00 -2.74 -3.47
N GLY A 75 8.14 -3.11 -4.73
CA GLY A 75 8.89 -2.34 -5.73
C GLY A 75 8.32 -0.93 -5.93
N ILE A 76 7.00 -0.81 -6.07
CA ILE A 76 6.31 0.48 -6.20
C ILE A 76 6.46 1.33 -4.94
N LEU A 77 6.27 0.72 -3.76
CA LEU A 77 6.40 1.41 -2.48
C LEU A 77 7.82 1.93 -2.28
N LEU A 78 8.83 1.12 -2.60
CA LEU A 78 10.23 1.52 -2.52
C LEU A 78 10.57 2.64 -3.51
N HIS A 79 10.09 2.55 -4.75
CA HIS A 79 10.28 3.60 -5.75
C HIS A 79 9.68 4.93 -5.29
N SER A 80 8.44 4.89 -4.78
CA SER A 80 7.75 6.07 -4.26
C SER A 80 8.46 6.66 -3.04
N ALA A 81 8.92 5.84 -2.10
CA ALA A 81 9.71 6.28 -0.96
C ALA A 81 11.02 6.98 -1.39
N LYS A 82 11.78 6.38 -2.33
CA LYS A 82 13.01 6.99 -2.88
C LYS A 82 12.73 8.32 -3.60
N ARG A 83 11.59 8.44 -4.29
CA ARG A 83 11.19 9.70 -4.93
C ARG A 83 10.85 10.76 -3.89
N VAL A 84 10.15 10.39 -2.81
CA VAL A 84 9.84 11.29 -1.70
C VAL A 84 11.11 11.81 -1.04
N GLN A 85 12.05 10.93 -0.71
CA GLN A 85 13.33 11.32 -0.13
C GLN A 85 14.07 12.33 -1.00
N ARG A 86 14.18 12.06 -2.31
CA ARG A 86 14.82 12.98 -3.25
C ARG A 86 14.11 14.34 -3.29
N SER A 87 12.78 14.34 -3.35
CA SER A 87 11.98 15.56 -3.34
C SER A 87 12.21 16.40 -2.10
N LEU A 88 12.23 15.78 -0.92
CA LEU A 88 12.50 16.46 0.35
C LEU A 88 13.94 16.99 0.42
N ALA A 89 14.92 16.20 -0.01
CA ALA A 89 16.33 16.62 -0.07
C ALA A 89 16.55 17.82 -1.01
N SER A 90 15.72 17.96 -2.05
CA SER A 90 15.72 19.12 -2.95
C SER A 90 14.95 20.34 -2.41
N GLY A 91 14.44 20.29 -1.18
CA GLY A 91 13.75 21.42 -0.53
C GLY A 91 12.28 21.58 -0.91
N ASN A 92 11.67 20.59 -1.59
CA ASN A 92 10.24 20.64 -1.91
C ASN A 92 9.41 20.52 -0.63
N LYS A 93 8.47 21.46 -0.44
CA LYS A 93 7.56 21.49 0.73
C LYS A 93 6.37 20.55 0.60
N THR A 94 6.08 20.11 -0.62
CA THR A 94 4.94 19.24 -0.93
C THR A 94 5.42 18.05 -1.75
N VAL A 95 4.92 16.87 -1.41
CA VAL A 95 5.26 15.62 -2.11
C VAL A 95 4.03 14.74 -2.19
N THR A 96 3.83 14.11 -3.34
CA THR A 96 2.75 13.13 -3.55
C THR A 96 3.26 11.73 -3.19
N LEU A 97 2.49 11.04 -2.36
CA LEU A 97 2.71 9.63 -2.05
C LEU A 97 1.91 8.78 -3.03
N ASP A 98 2.61 7.92 -3.78
CA ASP A 98 1.99 6.95 -4.68
C ASP A 98 2.14 5.51 -4.14
N GLY A 99 1.35 4.59 -4.69
CA GLY A 99 1.37 3.16 -4.39
C GLY A 99 0.25 2.73 -3.45
N CYS A 100 0.41 1.55 -2.84
CA CYS A 100 -0.57 0.96 -1.93
C CYS A 100 -0.59 1.68 -0.58
N LEU A 101 -1.38 2.74 -0.48
CA LEU A 101 -1.50 3.53 0.76
C LEU A 101 -2.09 2.72 1.92
N SER A 102 -2.95 1.75 1.63
CA SER A 102 -3.48 0.82 2.63
C SER A 102 -2.37 0.04 3.33
N PHE A 103 -1.32 -0.34 2.59
CA PHE A 103 -0.15 -1.00 3.18
C PHE A 103 0.56 -0.08 4.18
N TRP A 104 0.77 1.20 3.85
CA TRP A 104 1.41 2.15 4.76
C TRP A 104 0.60 2.37 6.03
N VAL A 105 -0.72 2.49 5.90
CA VAL A 105 -1.62 2.64 7.05
C VAL A 105 -1.54 1.42 7.95
N VAL A 106 -1.64 0.21 7.39
CA VAL A 106 -1.54 -1.04 8.17
C VAL A 106 -0.16 -1.20 8.81
N PHE A 107 0.91 -0.94 8.06
CA PHE A 107 2.28 -0.98 8.57
C PHE A 107 2.47 -0.06 9.77
N TYR A 108 1.92 1.16 9.70
CA TYR A 108 1.95 2.11 10.81
C TYR A 108 1.14 1.61 12.00
N LEU A 109 -0.13 1.28 11.80
CA LEU A 109 -1.04 0.86 12.88
C LEU A 109 -0.57 -0.43 13.57
N ASP A 110 0.06 -1.33 12.83
CA ASP A 110 0.64 -2.57 13.38
C ASP A 110 1.81 -2.31 14.33
N ASN A 111 2.52 -1.19 14.12
CA ASN A 111 3.60 -0.76 15.00
C ASN A 111 3.12 0.03 16.22
N VAL A 112 1.85 0.43 16.28
CA VAL A 112 1.27 1.22 17.37
C VAL A 112 0.57 0.32 18.38
N ASN A 113 0.75 0.64 19.66
CA ASN A 113 0.15 -0.10 20.76
C ASN A 113 -1.25 0.44 21.08
N PHE A 114 -2.27 -0.30 20.65
CA PHE A 114 -3.68 -0.02 20.93
C PHE A 114 -4.27 -0.91 22.05
N GLY A 115 -3.42 -1.56 22.84
CA GLY A 115 -3.85 -2.47 23.91
C GLY A 115 -4.71 -3.61 23.39
N ALA A 116 -5.88 -3.83 24.00
CA ALA A 116 -6.81 -4.90 23.64
C ALA A 116 -7.40 -4.79 22.22
N MET A 117 -7.23 -3.66 21.53
CA MET A 117 -7.68 -3.47 20.14
C MET A 117 -6.61 -3.82 19.10
N ALA A 118 -5.43 -4.24 19.56
CA ALA A 118 -4.37 -4.74 18.69
C ALA A 118 -4.86 -5.92 17.85
N ALA A 119 -4.66 -5.87 16.53
CA ALA A 119 -4.88 -7.01 15.65
C ALA A 119 -4.01 -8.21 16.07
N ASN A 120 -4.52 -9.42 15.87
CA ASN A 120 -3.80 -10.66 16.16
C ASN A 120 -2.71 -10.88 15.11
N GLN A 121 -1.44 -10.88 15.52
CA GLN A 121 -0.28 -10.87 14.61
C GLN A 121 0.18 -12.28 14.23
N THR A 122 -0.74 -13.23 14.11
CA THR A 122 -0.39 -14.61 13.76
C THR A 122 -0.50 -14.92 12.27
N LEU A 123 -1.13 -14.04 11.49
CA LEU A 123 -1.42 -14.29 10.08
C LEU A 123 -0.72 -13.28 9.17
N LEU A 124 -0.05 -13.82 8.15
CA LEU A 124 0.46 -13.05 7.03
C LEU A 124 -0.39 -13.33 5.78
N PRO A 125 -0.74 -12.30 4.98
CA PRO A 125 -0.42 -10.89 5.17
C PRO A 125 -1.32 -10.20 6.22
N CYS A 126 -0.72 -9.39 7.11
CA CYS A 126 -1.43 -8.77 8.24
C CYS A 126 -2.65 -7.94 7.84
N ILE A 127 -2.71 -7.41 6.61
CA ILE A 127 -3.82 -6.59 6.11
C ILE A 127 -5.19 -7.25 6.27
N VAL A 128 -5.24 -8.60 6.27
CA VAL A 128 -6.46 -9.37 6.50
C VAL A 128 -7.07 -9.09 7.88
N ASP A 129 -6.23 -8.84 8.89
CA ASP A 129 -6.65 -8.54 10.26
C ASP A 129 -6.95 -7.05 10.47
N TYR A 130 -6.86 -6.22 9.43
CA TYR A 130 -7.19 -4.80 9.46
C TYR A 130 -8.40 -4.48 8.57
N PRO A 131 -9.61 -4.95 8.92
CA PRO A 131 -10.82 -4.57 8.21
C PRO A 131 -11.06 -3.06 8.33
N TYR A 132 -11.76 -2.49 7.35
CA TYR A 132 -11.99 -1.04 7.26
C TYR A 132 -12.54 -0.42 8.56
N GLY A 133 -13.47 -1.11 9.22
CA GLY A 133 -14.05 -0.64 10.50
C GLY A 133 -13.01 -0.53 11.62
N LEU A 134 -12.07 -1.48 11.70
CA LEU A 134 -10.98 -1.44 12.68
C LEU A 134 -10.00 -0.32 12.33
N VAL A 135 -9.53 -0.24 11.07
CA VAL A 135 -8.63 0.83 10.61
C VAL A 135 -9.19 2.20 10.94
N LYS A 136 -10.47 2.44 10.63
CA LYS A 136 -11.16 3.70 10.93
C LYS A 136 -11.16 4.02 12.43
N LYS A 137 -11.36 3.01 13.29
CA LYS A 137 -11.32 3.16 14.74
C LYS A 137 -9.91 3.51 15.22
N LEU A 138 -8.90 2.75 14.80
CA LEU A 138 -7.51 2.96 15.22
C LEU A 138 -6.96 4.32 14.77
N VAL A 139 -7.24 4.74 13.53
CA VAL A 139 -6.84 6.06 13.00
C VAL A 139 -7.46 7.20 13.82
N ARG A 140 -8.74 7.06 14.19
CA ARG A 140 -9.42 8.06 15.03
C ARG A 140 -8.81 8.09 16.43
N ASP A 141 -8.53 6.93 17.01
CA ASP A 141 -8.03 6.81 18.38
C ASP A 141 -6.56 7.26 18.49
N ASP A 142 -5.81 7.25 17.38
CA ASP A 142 -4.44 7.76 17.32
C ASP A 142 -4.31 9.26 16.96
N LYS A 143 -5.43 9.90 16.60
CA LYS A 143 -5.45 11.32 16.24
C LYS A 143 -5.14 12.18 17.47
N VAL A 144 -4.19 13.11 17.32
CA VAL A 144 -3.87 14.10 18.37
C VAL A 144 -5.02 15.11 18.45
N LYS A 145 -5.59 15.26 19.64
CA LYS A 145 -6.64 16.26 19.90
C LYS A 145 -6.01 17.63 20.12
N THR A 146 -5.72 18.34 19.04
CA THR A 146 -5.20 19.72 19.10
C THR A 146 -6.30 20.71 18.69
N THR A 147 -6.69 21.60 19.60
CA THR A 147 -7.60 22.70 19.31
C THR A 147 -6.88 23.75 18.47
N GLY A 148 -7.42 24.10 17.29
CA GLY A 148 -6.90 25.19 16.45
C GLY A 148 -5.76 24.83 15.48
N ALA A 149 -5.36 23.57 15.36
CA ALA A 149 -4.35 23.18 14.38
C ALA A 149 -4.93 23.13 12.95
N ARG A 150 -4.24 23.76 11.98
CA ARG A 150 -4.57 23.69 10.54
C ARG A 150 -4.32 22.30 9.94
N MET A 151 -3.65 21.41 10.66
CA MET A 151 -3.22 20.10 10.18
C MET A 151 -3.63 19.01 11.17
N THR A 152 -4.07 17.86 10.64
CA THR A 152 -4.35 16.67 11.45
C THR A 152 -3.03 16.00 11.81
N LEU A 153 -2.80 15.77 13.11
CA LEU A 153 -1.62 15.09 13.63
C LEU A 153 -2.00 13.70 14.17
N TYR A 154 -1.05 12.77 14.10
CA TYR A 154 -1.15 11.37 14.54
C TYR A 154 0.04 11.02 15.45
N GLY A 155 -0.01 9.90 16.16
CA GLY A 155 1.05 9.42 17.04
C GLY A 155 0.85 9.73 18.52
N CYS A 156 -0.41 9.75 19.00
CA CYS A 156 -0.66 9.91 20.44
C CYS A 156 -0.43 8.62 21.24
N ASN A 157 -0.38 7.46 20.57
CA ASN A 157 -0.12 6.17 21.19
C ASN A 157 1.36 5.78 21.15
N LYS A 158 1.78 4.96 22.12
CA LYS A 158 3.15 4.42 22.16
C LYS A 158 3.34 3.36 21.08
N LEU A 159 4.59 3.23 20.61
CA LEU A 159 4.95 2.10 19.74
C LEU A 159 4.92 0.79 20.53
N ARG A 160 4.58 -0.30 19.85
CA ARG A 160 4.71 -1.66 20.40
C ARG A 160 6.18 -2.01 20.66
N PRO A 161 6.47 -2.92 21.61
CA PRO A 161 7.79 -3.57 21.70
C PRO A 161 8.22 -4.15 20.35
N LYS A 162 9.54 -4.20 20.10
CA LYS A 162 10.08 -4.62 18.79
C LYS A 162 9.90 -6.12 18.54
N GLU A 163 9.84 -6.87 19.63
CA GLU A 163 9.72 -8.32 19.68
C GLU A 163 8.28 -8.76 19.35
N THR A 164 7.34 -7.82 19.41
CA THR A 164 5.91 -8.03 19.20
C THR A 164 5.41 -7.32 17.94
N VAL A 165 6.28 -7.11 16.94
CA VAL A 165 5.87 -6.58 15.63
C VAL A 165 6.45 -7.44 14.53
N ILE A 166 5.66 -7.65 13.48
CA ILE A 166 6.08 -8.49 12.34
C ILE A 166 7.02 -7.72 11.43
N TYR A 167 6.86 -6.40 11.34
CA TYR A 167 7.68 -5.54 10.51
C TYR A 167 8.86 -4.96 11.30
N SER A 168 10.09 -5.23 10.85
CA SER A 168 11.30 -4.66 11.44
C SER A 168 11.39 -3.15 11.20
N ARG A 169 11.91 -2.41 12.20
CA ARG A 169 12.08 -0.95 12.11
C ARG A 169 13.48 -0.65 11.57
N SER A 170 13.65 0.49 10.89
CA SER A 170 14.94 0.88 10.27
C SER A 170 16.12 0.90 11.25
N THR A 171 15.86 1.13 12.55
CA THR A 171 16.88 1.06 13.62
C THR A 171 17.54 -0.31 13.75
N ASP A 172 16.89 -1.37 13.27
CA ASP A 172 17.31 -2.76 13.43
C ASP A 172 18.21 -3.23 12.27
N LEU A 173 18.24 -2.47 11.18
CA LEU A 173 19.06 -2.74 9.99
C LEU A 173 20.53 -2.30 10.17
N LYS A 174 20.84 -1.53 11.22
CA LYS A 174 22.22 -1.09 11.51
C LYS A 174 23.16 -2.24 11.92
N GLY A 175 22.63 -3.43 12.24
CA GLY A 175 23.42 -4.57 12.71
C GLY A 175 23.40 -5.83 11.83
N ARG A 176 22.65 -5.87 10.73
CA ARG A 176 22.58 -7.07 9.86
C ARG A 176 22.85 -6.71 8.40
N GLY A 177 24.05 -7.05 7.93
CA GLY A 177 24.44 -7.02 6.53
C GLY A 177 23.68 -8.05 5.69
N SER A 178 22.37 -7.88 5.51
CA SER A 178 21.59 -8.64 4.53
C SER A 178 21.24 -7.76 3.34
N ARG A 179 21.24 -8.32 2.12
CA ARG A 179 20.96 -7.60 0.87
C ARG A 179 19.57 -6.91 0.83
N LEU A 180 18.65 -7.27 1.73
CA LEU A 180 17.36 -6.59 1.93
C LEU A 180 17.49 -5.31 2.78
N ALA A 181 18.45 -5.26 3.71
CA ALA A 181 18.73 -4.10 4.55
C ALA A 181 19.23 -2.89 3.74
N GLN A 182 20.00 -3.14 2.67
CA GLN A 182 20.47 -2.09 1.76
C GLN A 182 19.32 -1.41 0.98
N ASN A 183 18.19 -2.10 0.79
CA ASN A 183 17.03 -1.52 0.10
C ASN A 183 16.02 -0.85 1.06
N LEU A 184 16.05 -1.18 2.35
CA LEU A 184 15.10 -0.65 3.37
C LEU A 184 15.72 0.36 4.35
N GLN A 185 17.00 0.72 4.19
CA GLN A 185 17.71 1.75 4.97
C GLN A 185 17.14 3.19 4.83
N VAL A 186 15.98 3.34 4.19
CA VAL A 186 15.37 4.58 3.71
C VAL A 186 14.49 5.26 4.77
N TRP A 187 14.13 4.59 5.86
CA TRP A 187 13.18 5.14 6.84
C TRP A 187 13.84 5.75 8.08
N GLY A 188 14.49 6.89 7.87
CA GLY A 188 14.84 7.84 8.93
C GLY A 188 13.64 8.72 9.30
N LEU A 189 12.62 8.16 9.96
CA LEU A 189 11.45 8.92 10.45
C LEU A 189 11.76 9.85 11.65
N HIS A 190 13.02 9.90 12.08
CA HIS A 190 13.45 10.66 13.25
C HIS A 190 13.67 12.16 12.98
N SER A 191 13.64 12.61 11.72
CA SER A 191 13.93 14.00 11.32
C SER A 191 12.73 14.78 10.77
N VAL A 192 11.53 14.18 10.71
CA VAL A 192 10.32 14.85 10.18
C VAL A 192 9.35 15.28 11.30
N LEU A 193 9.66 14.94 12.55
CA LEU A 193 8.89 15.34 13.75
C LEU A 193 9.80 16.06 14.77
N LYS A 194 10.51 17.08 14.32
CA LYS A 194 11.01 18.15 15.20
C LYS A 194 10.49 19.49 14.69
#